data_AF-A0A550G880-F1
#
_entry.id   AF-A0A550G880-F1
#
_cell.length_a   1.000
_cell.length_b   1.000
_cell.length_c   1.000
_cell.angle_alpha   90.00
_cell.angle_beta   90.00
_cell.angle_gamma   90.00
#
_symmetry.space_group_name_H-M   'P 1'
#
loop_
_entity.id
_entity.type
_entity.pdbx_description
1 polymer ?
#
loop_
_entity_poly.entity_id
_entity_poly.type
_entity_poly.pdbx_seq_one_letter_code
_entity_poly.pdbx_strand_id
1 'polypeptide(L)'
;MKTKTSLIKNLEVSIGKVIDDSWNEPMGPTPKPALTTLRNWDMKLLNKYKPFYMPACDLCCLCTYGKCDLTAGKRGACGLDMAAQSSRIVLLACCIGAATHTAHSRHMLHHLIEKYGSRFPLDIGGLNIKVEAPVTRLVTGIRPQSLGDLEEVLEYAEEQITQAIAVAHTGQEGNNLDFESKAFHVGMI
;
A
#
# COMPACT_ATOMS: atom_id res chain seq x y z
N MET A 1 25.62 -17.33 -28.94
CA MET A 1 24.88 -18.08 -29.98
C MET A 1 25.37 -17.60 -31.34
N LYS A 2 26.02 -18.45 -32.16
CA LYS A 2 26.50 -18.07 -33.50
C LYS A 2 25.38 -18.27 -34.51
N THR A 3 24.81 -17.18 -35.02
CA THR A 3 23.93 -17.18 -36.20
C THR A 3 24.50 -16.25 -37.27
N LYS A 4 24.45 -16.71 -38.53
CA LYS A 4 24.88 -15.95 -39.70
C LYS A 4 23.84 -14.86 -40.01
N THR A 5 24.29 -13.60 -39.97
CA THR A 5 23.66 -12.40 -40.55
C THR A 5 22.20 -12.16 -40.15
N SER A 6 22.02 -11.51 -39.00
CA SER A 6 20.81 -10.75 -38.67
C SER A 6 21.26 -9.49 -37.94
N LEU A 7 20.91 -8.31 -38.46
CA LEU A 7 21.29 -7.03 -37.88
C LEU A 7 20.17 -6.57 -36.96
N ILE A 8 20.30 -6.84 -35.66
CA ILE A 8 19.31 -6.41 -34.67
C ILE A 8 19.63 -4.95 -34.31
N LYS A 9 18.82 -4.01 -34.78
CA LYS A 9 18.83 -2.62 -34.30
C LYS A 9 17.84 -2.52 -33.14
N ASN A 10 18.27 -1.86 -32.07
CA ASN A 10 17.48 -1.61 -30.85
C ASN A 10 17.20 -2.87 -30.01
N LEU A 11 18.19 -3.76 -29.89
CA LEU A 11 18.14 -4.80 -28.86
C LEU A 11 18.43 -4.18 -27.50
N GLU A 12 17.39 -3.99 -26.70
CA GLU A 12 17.52 -3.61 -25.29
C GLU A 12 17.51 -4.89 -24.45
N VAL A 13 18.68 -5.24 -23.90
CA VAL A 13 18.81 -6.38 -22.98
C VAL A 13 18.83 -5.80 -21.57
N SER A 14 17.70 -5.87 -20.87
CA SER A 14 17.64 -5.64 -19.43
C SER A 14 18.06 -6.93 -18.71
N ILE A 15 19.27 -6.93 -18.15
CA ILE A 15 19.66 -7.93 -17.17
C ILE A 15 18.87 -7.61 -15.90
N GLY A 16 18.08 -8.58 -15.41
CA GLY A 16 17.30 -8.42 -14.18
C GLY A 16 18.16 -8.05 -12.97
N LYS A 17 17.51 -7.64 -11.88
CA LYS A 17 18.16 -7.23 -10.62
C LYS A 17 19.10 -8.36 -10.14
N VAL A 18 20.39 -8.05 -10.01
CA VAL A 18 21.37 -8.98 -9.40
C VAL A 18 21.06 -9.01 -7.91
N ILE A 19 20.59 -10.16 -7.42
CA ILE A 19 20.34 -10.38 -6.00
C ILE A 19 21.70 -10.74 -5.37
N ASP A 20 22.09 -9.99 -4.35
CA ASP A 20 23.30 -10.28 -3.58
C ASP A 20 23.10 -11.54 -2.72
N ASP A 21 23.86 -12.59 -3.00
CA ASP A 21 23.86 -13.87 -2.27
C ASP A 21 24.39 -13.74 -0.82
N SER A 22 24.82 -12.55 -0.39
CA SER A 22 25.22 -12.29 1.00
C SER A 22 24.05 -12.26 2.00
N TRP A 23 22.81 -12.22 1.51
CA TRP A 23 21.60 -12.15 2.31
C TRP A 23 21.12 -13.54 2.77
N ASN A 24 21.33 -13.84 4.06
CA ASN A 24 20.98 -15.14 4.64
C ASN A 24 19.58 -15.20 5.26
N GLU A 25 18.84 -14.09 5.34
CA GLU A 25 17.49 -14.10 5.91
C GLU A 25 16.46 -14.61 4.88
N PRO A 26 15.68 -15.65 5.18
CA PRO A 26 14.68 -16.14 4.25
C PRO A 26 13.58 -15.10 4.04
N MET A 27 13.10 -14.98 2.80
CA MET A 27 11.96 -14.13 2.48
C MET A 27 10.72 -14.60 3.25
N GLY A 28 9.96 -13.65 3.79
CA GLY A 28 8.68 -13.93 4.43
C GLY A 28 7.66 -14.50 3.45
N PRO A 29 6.52 -15.02 3.95
CA PRO A 29 5.53 -15.72 3.12
C PRO A 29 4.73 -14.79 2.20
N THR A 30 4.74 -13.48 2.45
CA THR A 30 3.86 -12.51 1.77
C THR A 30 4.61 -11.21 1.42
N PRO A 31 5.64 -11.24 0.55
CA PRO A 31 6.28 -10.03 0.06
C PRO A 31 5.30 -9.26 -0.83
N LYS A 32 5.28 -7.93 -0.70
CA LYS A 32 4.37 -7.01 -1.41
C LYS A 32 2.92 -7.48 -1.37
N PRO A 33 2.32 -7.65 -0.17
CA PRO A 33 0.95 -8.15 -0.06
C PRO A 33 -0.02 -7.27 -0.86
N ALA A 34 -0.97 -7.88 -1.56
CA ALA A 34 -2.16 -7.19 -2.05
C ALA A 34 -3.20 -7.01 -0.93
N LEU A 35 -4.20 -6.15 -1.14
CA LEU A 35 -5.29 -5.83 -0.18
C LEU A 35 -5.93 -7.01 0.55
N THR A 36 -5.98 -8.20 -0.05
CA THR A 36 -6.63 -9.39 0.52
C THR A 36 -5.66 -10.37 1.16
N THR A 37 -4.35 -10.17 0.98
CA THR A 37 -3.31 -11.14 1.36
C THR A 37 -3.29 -11.39 2.87
N LEU A 38 -3.43 -10.33 3.66
CA LEU A 38 -3.37 -10.39 5.12
C LEU A 38 -4.75 -10.50 5.78
N ARG A 39 -5.83 -10.55 4.99
CA ARG A 39 -7.21 -10.56 5.49
C ARG A 39 -7.46 -11.64 6.55
N ASN A 40 -6.89 -12.84 6.37
CA ASN A 40 -7.04 -13.93 7.34
C ASN A 40 -6.42 -13.59 8.71
N TRP A 41 -5.31 -12.84 8.72
CA TRP A 41 -4.70 -12.34 9.94
C TRP A 41 -5.53 -11.20 10.53
N ASP A 42 -5.97 -10.26 9.70
CA ASP A 42 -6.78 -9.12 10.12
C ASP A 42 -8.08 -9.57 10.78
N MET A 43 -8.75 -10.58 10.21
CA MET A 43 -9.98 -11.13 10.77
C MET A 43 -9.77 -11.81 12.13
N LYS A 44 -8.58 -12.37 12.40
CA LYS A 44 -8.25 -12.86 13.76
C LYS A 44 -8.18 -11.71 14.76
N LEU A 45 -7.58 -10.58 14.36
CA LEU A 45 -7.52 -9.37 15.19
C LEU A 45 -8.91 -8.77 15.40
N LEU A 46 -9.69 -8.59 14.33
CA LEU A 46 -11.04 -7.99 14.38
C LEU A 46 -12.05 -8.85 15.14
N ASN A 47 -11.88 -10.18 15.13
CA ASN A 47 -12.70 -11.07 15.93
C ASN A 47 -12.42 -10.91 17.44
N LYS A 48 -11.15 -10.68 17.81
CA LYS A 48 -10.75 -10.47 19.22
C LYS A 48 -11.05 -9.04 19.68
N TYR A 49 -10.70 -8.06 18.86
CA TYR A 49 -10.85 -6.63 19.12
C TYR A 49 -11.93 -6.09 18.17
N LYS A 50 -13.19 -6.23 18.60
CA LYS A 50 -14.33 -5.83 17.77
C LYS A 50 -14.33 -4.33 17.54
N PRO A 51 -14.48 -3.86 16.29
CA PRO A 51 -14.64 -2.44 16.00
C PRO A 51 -15.85 -1.88 16.73
N PHE A 52 -15.69 -0.67 17.28
CA PHE A 52 -16.77 0.11 17.85
C PHE A 52 -17.04 1.32 16.95
N TYR A 53 -18.25 1.40 16.41
CA TYR A 53 -18.64 2.45 15.49
C TYR A 53 -19.42 3.55 16.23
N MET A 54 -18.83 4.74 16.28
CA MET A 54 -19.48 5.96 16.77
C MET A 54 -19.49 6.99 15.63
N PRO A 55 -20.53 6.98 14.77
CA PRO A 55 -20.57 7.83 13.59
C PRO A 55 -20.57 9.31 13.96
N ALA A 56 -19.73 10.10 13.29
CA ALA A 56 -19.75 11.56 13.43
C ALA A 56 -20.94 12.22 12.71
N CYS A 57 -21.58 11.49 11.80
CA CYS A 57 -22.71 11.94 10.99
C CYS A 57 -23.59 10.75 10.65
N ASP A 58 -24.91 10.92 10.73
CA ASP A 58 -25.87 9.86 10.44
C ASP A 58 -26.21 9.70 8.94
N LEU A 59 -25.54 10.48 8.08
CA LEU A 59 -25.81 10.54 6.65
C LEU A 59 -24.62 10.06 5.82
N CYS A 60 -24.90 9.38 4.71
CA CYS A 60 -23.92 9.16 3.64
C CYS A 60 -24.11 10.16 2.50
N CYS A 61 -23.03 10.88 2.15
CA CYS A 61 -23.02 11.93 1.12
C CYS A 61 -21.98 11.71 0.02
N LEU A 62 -21.47 10.48 -0.16
CA LEU A 62 -20.33 10.21 -1.06
C LEU A 62 -20.68 10.06 -2.56
N CYS A 63 -21.94 10.17 -2.94
CA CYS A 63 -22.36 10.12 -4.35
C CYS A 63 -23.70 10.81 -4.58
N THR A 64 -24.11 10.89 -5.84
CA THR A 64 -25.32 11.57 -6.31
C THR A 64 -26.63 10.83 -6.01
N TYR A 65 -26.58 9.56 -5.57
CA TYR A 65 -27.76 8.90 -5.01
C TYR A 65 -28.11 9.40 -3.60
N GLY A 66 -27.12 9.97 -2.89
CA GLY A 66 -27.30 10.56 -1.58
C GLY A 66 -27.76 12.03 -1.63
N LYS A 67 -28.10 12.66 -0.49
CA LYS A 67 -27.80 12.22 0.89
C LYS A 67 -28.71 11.07 1.36
N CYS A 68 -28.10 9.98 1.85
CA CYS A 68 -28.80 8.82 2.42
C CYS A 68 -28.84 8.91 3.94
N ASP A 69 -30.03 8.78 4.54
CA ASP A 69 -30.23 8.64 5.99
C ASP A 69 -29.99 7.18 6.43
N LEU A 70 -29.03 6.98 7.35
CA LEU A 70 -28.62 5.68 7.86
C LEU A 70 -29.08 5.43 9.32
N THR A 71 -29.91 6.32 9.88
CA THR A 71 -30.47 6.15 11.23
C THR A 71 -31.37 4.92 11.32
N ALA A 72 -31.58 4.42 12.54
CA ALA A 72 -32.52 3.33 12.82
C ALA A 72 -32.32 2.05 11.97
N GLY A 73 -31.05 1.73 11.62
CA GLY A 73 -30.72 0.54 10.84
C GLY A 73 -31.08 0.64 9.35
N LYS A 74 -31.39 1.84 8.85
CA LYS A 74 -31.59 2.09 7.42
C LYS A 74 -30.32 1.81 6.63
N ARG A 75 -30.52 1.58 5.33
CA ARG A 75 -29.44 1.41 4.35
C ARG A 75 -29.51 2.52 3.32
N GLY A 76 -28.35 2.93 2.84
CA GLY A 76 -28.27 3.85 1.72
C GLY A 76 -28.77 3.22 0.43
N ALA A 77 -28.94 4.04 -0.61
CA ALA A 77 -29.42 3.59 -1.91
C ALA A 77 -28.56 2.47 -2.53
N CYS A 78 -27.26 2.42 -2.20
CA CYS A 78 -26.34 1.36 -2.64
C CYS A 78 -26.28 0.15 -1.68
N GLY A 79 -27.07 0.13 -0.61
CA GLY A 79 -27.16 -1.01 0.32
C GLY A 79 -26.25 -0.96 1.55
N LEU A 80 -25.34 0.01 1.66
CA LEU A 80 -24.51 0.21 2.85
C LEU A 80 -25.34 0.60 4.07
N ASP A 81 -25.03 -0.01 5.21
CA ASP A 81 -25.54 0.41 6.51
C ASP A 81 -24.56 1.39 7.20
N MET A 82 -24.93 1.82 8.42
CA MET A 82 -24.12 2.76 9.20
C MET A 82 -22.72 2.22 9.55
N ALA A 83 -22.59 0.93 9.86
CA ALA A 83 -21.31 0.34 10.23
C ALA A 83 -20.37 0.32 9.04
N ALA A 84 -20.85 -0.14 7.88
CA ALA A 84 -20.07 -0.17 6.65
C ALA A 84 -19.72 1.23 6.14
N GLN A 85 -20.64 2.20 6.28
CA GLN A 85 -20.33 3.60 5.98
C GLN A 85 -19.26 4.17 6.93
N SER A 86 -19.34 3.87 8.22
CA SER A 86 -18.38 4.35 9.23
C SER A 86 -16.97 3.79 8.96
N SER A 87 -16.86 2.48 8.74
CA SER A 87 -15.59 1.83 8.40
C SER A 87 -15.04 2.34 7.06
N ARG A 88 -15.91 2.65 6.08
CA ARG A 88 -15.50 3.24 4.80
C ARG A 88 -14.88 4.64 4.97
N ILE A 89 -15.44 5.47 5.86
CA ILE A 89 -14.84 6.77 6.20
C ILE A 89 -13.48 6.59 6.89
N VAL A 90 -13.33 5.58 7.76
CA VAL A 90 -12.03 5.25 8.38
C VAL A 90 -11.01 4.83 7.33
N LEU A 91 -11.36 3.94 6.39
CA LEU A 91 -10.48 3.57 5.28
C LEU A 91 -10.04 4.80 4.49
N LEU A 92 -10.97 5.71 4.15
CA LEU A 92 -10.63 6.96 3.45
C LEU A 92 -9.66 7.82 4.27
N ALA A 93 -9.85 7.93 5.59
CA ALA A 93 -8.92 8.64 6.46
C ALA A 93 -7.52 8.00 6.48
N CYS A 94 -7.43 6.67 6.55
CA CYS A 94 -6.17 5.94 6.43
C CYS A 94 -5.49 6.21 5.09
N CYS A 95 -6.24 6.17 3.97
CA CYS A 95 -5.71 6.48 2.64
C CYS A 95 -5.19 7.91 2.54
N ILE A 96 -5.86 8.90 3.15
CA ILE A 96 -5.38 10.29 3.21
C ILE A 96 -4.03 10.37 3.95
N GLY A 97 -3.92 9.69 5.09
CA GLY A 97 -2.68 9.63 5.86
C GLY A 97 -1.53 8.98 5.08
N ALA A 98 -1.77 7.79 4.54
CA ALA A 98 -0.78 7.05 3.74
C ALA A 98 -0.36 7.87 2.51
N ALA A 99 -1.30 8.40 1.74
CA ALA A 99 -1.02 9.23 0.57
C ALA A 99 -0.18 10.47 0.91
N THR A 100 -0.39 11.08 2.09
CA THR A 100 0.42 12.23 2.54
C THR A 100 1.89 11.84 2.72
N HIS A 101 2.17 10.74 3.41
CA HIS A 101 3.54 10.28 3.64
C HIS A 101 4.19 9.72 2.37
N THR A 102 3.44 9.02 1.53
CA THR A 102 3.92 8.52 0.24
C THR A 102 4.25 9.67 -0.70
N ALA A 103 3.38 10.68 -0.83
CA ALA A 103 3.64 11.85 -1.67
C ALA A 103 4.86 12.65 -1.19
N HIS A 104 5.00 12.84 0.13
CA HIS A 104 6.20 13.46 0.70
C HIS A 104 7.47 12.69 0.33
N SER A 105 7.45 11.36 0.51
CA SER A 105 8.58 10.49 0.21
C SER A 105 8.94 10.48 -1.28
N ARG A 106 7.94 10.41 -2.16
CA ARG A 106 8.11 10.47 -3.63
C ARG A 106 8.72 11.77 -4.07
N HIS A 107 8.24 12.90 -3.54
CA HIS A 107 8.80 14.21 -3.86
C HIS A 107 10.28 14.32 -3.43
N MET A 108 10.60 13.91 -2.19
CA MET A 108 11.99 13.89 -1.72
C MET A 108 12.87 12.98 -2.57
N LEU A 109 12.41 11.76 -2.87
CA LEU A 109 13.20 10.79 -3.61
C LEU A 109 13.52 11.30 -5.02
N HIS A 110 12.52 11.83 -5.73
CA HIS A 110 12.74 12.43 -7.05
C HIS A 110 13.78 13.54 -7.00
N HIS A 111 13.68 14.46 -6.04
CA HIS A 111 14.64 15.55 -5.90
C HIS A 111 16.06 15.04 -5.60
N LEU A 112 16.18 14.04 -4.72
CA LEU A 112 17.49 13.47 -4.36
C LEU A 112 18.10 12.69 -5.54
N ILE A 113 17.30 11.95 -6.31
CA ILE A 113 17.76 11.25 -7.51
C ILE A 113 18.19 12.23 -8.58
N GLU A 114 17.47 13.33 -8.80
CA GLU A 114 17.88 14.38 -9.74
C GLU A 114 19.22 15.00 -9.33
N LYS A 115 19.39 15.27 -8.03
CA LYS A 115 20.58 15.95 -7.51
C LYS A 115 21.82 15.06 -7.41
N TYR A 116 21.65 13.80 -7.00
CA TYR A 116 22.75 12.90 -6.64
C TYR A 116 22.86 11.66 -7.52
N GLY A 117 21.83 11.38 -8.33
CA GLY A 117 21.72 10.20 -9.18
C GLY A 117 21.09 9.00 -8.46
N SER A 118 20.40 8.15 -9.22
CA SER A 118 19.71 6.94 -8.73
C SER A 118 20.66 5.96 -7.99
N ARG A 119 21.93 5.87 -8.42
CA ARG A 119 22.93 4.98 -7.79
C ARG A 119 23.57 5.55 -6.51
N PHE A 120 23.14 6.72 -6.03
CA PHE A 120 23.69 7.29 -4.81
C PHE A 120 23.41 6.37 -3.61
N PRO A 121 24.44 5.97 -2.83
CA PRO A 121 24.28 5.01 -1.74
C PRO A 121 23.51 5.61 -0.56
N LEU A 122 22.69 4.78 0.11
CA LEU A 122 22.02 5.15 1.35
C LEU A 122 22.97 4.96 2.54
N ASP A 123 23.23 6.04 3.29
CA ASP A 123 23.87 5.97 4.61
C ASP A 123 22.81 6.18 5.70
N ILE A 124 22.57 5.10 6.44
CA ILE A 124 21.57 5.02 7.51
C ILE A 124 22.18 5.10 8.91
N GLY A 125 23.49 5.32 9.02
CA GLY A 125 24.23 5.32 10.29
C GLY A 125 25.29 4.21 10.44
N GLY A 126 25.77 3.66 9.32
CA GLY A 126 26.87 2.70 9.28
C GLY A 126 26.70 1.46 10.19
N LEU A 127 27.79 1.06 10.86
CA LEU A 127 27.87 -0.17 11.67
C LEU A 127 26.99 -0.17 12.93
N ASN A 128 26.39 0.97 13.30
CA ASN A 128 25.52 1.07 14.48
C ASN A 128 24.09 0.57 14.21
N ILE A 129 23.69 0.46 12.94
CA ILE A 129 22.39 -0.04 12.54
C ILE A 129 22.51 -1.50 12.12
N LYS A 130 21.89 -2.39 12.91
CA LYS A 130 21.88 -3.84 12.62
C LYS A 130 20.82 -4.25 11.60
N VAL A 131 19.73 -3.48 11.50
CA VAL A 131 18.61 -3.75 10.60
C VAL A 131 18.18 -2.43 9.95
N GLU A 132 18.60 -2.22 8.71
CA GLU A 132 18.16 -1.10 7.89
C GLU A 132 16.72 -1.25 7.41
N ALA A 133 16.00 -0.13 7.24
CA ALA A 133 14.67 -0.10 6.61
C ALA A 133 13.75 -1.30 6.97
N PRO A 134 13.55 -1.60 8.28
CA PRO A 134 12.94 -2.86 8.72
C PRO A 134 11.54 -3.08 8.16
N VAL A 135 10.73 -2.01 8.06
CA VAL A 135 9.38 -2.07 7.49
C VAL A 135 9.44 -2.37 6.00
N THR A 136 10.32 -1.69 5.25
CA THR A 136 10.53 -1.96 3.82
C THR A 136 10.94 -3.41 3.58
N ARG A 137 11.94 -3.90 4.32
CA ARG A 137 12.41 -5.30 4.21
C ARG A 137 11.28 -6.28 4.50
N LEU A 138 10.53 -6.05 5.57
CA LEU A 138 9.45 -6.95 5.99
C LEU A 138 8.31 -6.98 4.97
N VAL A 139 7.88 -5.81 4.49
CA VAL A 139 6.70 -5.67 3.65
C VAL A 139 7.01 -6.02 2.20
N THR A 140 8.11 -5.50 1.64
CA THR A 140 8.41 -5.65 0.21
C THR A 140 9.48 -6.70 -0.10
N GLY A 141 10.23 -7.15 0.91
CA GLY A 141 11.40 -8.00 0.71
C GLY A 141 12.61 -7.26 0.13
N ILE A 142 12.53 -5.93 -0.02
CA ILE A 142 13.59 -5.12 -0.63
C ILE A 142 14.54 -4.63 0.47
N ARG A 143 15.84 -4.85 0.24
CA ARG A 143 16.93 -4.22 0.99
C ARG A 143 17.46 -3.02 0.20
N PRO A 144 17.00 -1.79 0.47
CA PRO A 144 17.48 -0.65 -0.29
C PRO A 144 18.95 -0.36 0.05
N GLN A 145 19.79 -0.21 -0.97
CA GLN A 145 21.21 0.17 -0.85
C GLN A 145 21.49 1.53 -1.49
N SER A 146 20.64 1.93 -2.43
CA SER A 146 20.72 3.19 -3.17
C SER A 146 19.37 3.93 -3.17
N LEU A 147 19.38 5.20 -3.57
CA LEU A 147 18.14 5.95 -3.77
C LEU A 147 17.20 5.24 -4.77
N GLY A 148 17.71 4.71 -5.88
CA GLY A 148 16.92 4.01 -6.89
C GLY A 148 16.16 2.79 -6.37
N ASP A 149 16.70 2.09 -5.37
CA ASP A 149 16.00 0.93 -4.78
C ASP A 149 14.69 1.32 -4.08
N LEU A 150 14.56 2.58 -3.66
CA LEU A 150 13.35 3.10 -3.02
C LEU A 150 12.24 3.40 -4.03
N GLU A 151 12.54 3.50 -5.33
CA GLU A 151 11.52 3.75 -6.36
C GLU A 151 10.52 2.58 -6.42
N GLU A 152 11.02 1.34 -6.41
CA GLU A 152 10.22 0.10 -6.42
C GLU A 152 9.35 -0.04 -5.16
N VAL A 153 9.82 0.49 -4.02
CA VAL A 153 9.08 0.50 -2.75
C VAL A 153 7.91 1.49 -2.84
N LEU A 154 8.17 2.70 -3.34
CA LEU A 154 7.15 3.74 -3.47
C LEU A 154 6.13 3.39 -4.56
N GLU A 155 6.54 2.77 -5.66
CA GLU A 155 5.62 2.27 -6.69
C GLU A 155 4.60 1.28 -6.10
N TYR A 156 5.06 0.35 -5.26
CA TYR A 156 4.17 -0.57 -4.55
C TYR A 156 3.21 0.19 -3.61
N ALA A 157 3.71 1.15 -2.83
CA ALA A 157 2.86 1.94 -1.93
C ALA A 157 1.78 2.74 -2.70
N GLU A 158 2.17 3.40 -3.78
CA GLU A 158 1.29 4.17 -4.66
C GLU A 158 0.21 3.29 -5.31
N GLU A 159 0.58 2.09 -5.77
CA GLU A 159 -0.35 1.11 -6.28
C GLU A 159 -1.37 0.69 -5.21
N GLN A 160 -0.90 0.29 -4.03
CA GLN A 160 -1.78 -0.22 -2.97
C GLN A 160 -2.75 0.85 -2.45
N ILE A 161 -2.29 2.11 -2.31
CA ILE A 161 -3.15 3.24 -1.93
C ILE A 161 -4.22 3.48 -3.00
N THR A 162 -3.85 3.43 -4.29
CA THR A 162 -4.79 3.60 -5.40
C THR A 162 -5.86 2.51 -5.38
N GLN A 163 -5.48 1.25 -5.17
CA GLN A 163 -6.42 0.14 -5.05
C GLN A 163 -7.35 0.33 -3.83
N ALA A 164 -6.82 0.75 -2.68
CA ALA A 164 -7.61 0.97 -1.47
C ALA A 164 -8.64 2.10 -1.63
N ILE A 165 -8.26 3.21 -2.28
CA ILE A 165 -9.18 4.32 -2.58
C ILE A 165 -10.29 3.86 -3.53
N ALA A 166 -9.96 3.05 -4.54
CA ALA A 166 -10.97 2.51 -5.46
C ALA A 166 -12.05 1.72 -4.71
N VAL A 167 -11.69 0.95 -3.68
CA VAL A 167 -12.64 0.20 -2.85
C VAL A 167 -13.62 1.10 -2.08
N ALA A 168 -13.25 2.34 -1.77
CA ALA A 168 -14.13 3.27 -1.07
C ALA A 168 -15.23 3.88 -1.98
N HIS A 169 -15.16 3.66 -3.30
CA HIS A 169 -16.16 4.17 -4.22
C HIS A 169 -17.54 3.53 -3.97
N THR A 170 -18.60 4.23 -4.38
CA THR A 170 -19.97 3.70 -4.29
C THR A 170 -20.11 2.41 -5.11
N GLY A 171 -20.72 1.38 -4.52
CA GLY A 171 -20.99 0.09 -5.17
C GLY A 171 -19.82 -0.90 -5.15
N GLN A 172 -18.79 -0.64 -4.35
CA GLN A 172 -17.62 -1.52 -4.19
C GLN A 172 -17.77 -2.41 -2.94
N GLU A 173 -16.93 -2.23 -1.92
CA GLU A 173 -17.03 -3.01 -0.68
C GLU A 173 -18.30 -2.67 0.11
N GLY A 174 -18.92 -3.71 0.68
CA GLY A 174 -20.16 -3.64 1.44
C GLY A 174 -20.03 -4.15 2.88
N ASN A 175 -18.94 -4.85 3.20
CA ASN A 175 -18.70 -5.42 4.51
C ASN A 175 -17.82 -4.50 5.37
N ASN A 176 -18.30 -4.18 6.57
CA ASN A 176 -17.60 -3.27 7.48
C ASN A 176 -16.25 -3.82 7.96
N LEU A 177 -16.15 -5.12 8.25
CA LEU A 177 -14.88 -5.74 8.69
C LEU A 177 -13.87 -5.82 7.54
N ASP A 178 -14.34 -5.98 6.30
CA ASP A 178 -13.48 -5.94 5.13
C ASP A 178 -12.97 -4.53 4.81
N PHE A 179 -13.70 -3.48 5.20
CA PHE A 179 -13.17 -2.11 5.23
C PHE A 179 -12.07 -1.96 6.30
N GLU A 180 -12.28 -2.50 7.51
CA GLU A 180 -11.25 -2.44 8.57
C GLU A 180 -9.98 -3.22 8.21
N SER A 181 -10.10 -4.41 7.61
CA SER A 181 -8.94 -5.17 7.12
C SER A 181 -8.17 -4.37 6.07
N LYS A 182 -8.86 -3.66 5.17
CA LYS A 182 -8.21 -2.76 4.21
C LYS A 182 -7.61 -1.53 4.89
N ALA A 183 -8.19 -1.05 6.00
CA ALA A 183 -7.59 0.02 6.79
C ALA A 183 -6.29 -0.45 7.47
N PHE A 184 -6.23 -1.69 7.98
CA PHE A 184 -4.98 -2.30 8.47
C PHE A 184 -3.94 -2.44 7.37
N HIS A 185 -4.35 -2.88 6.17
CA HIS A 185 -3.48 -2.92 4.99
C HIS A 185 -2.88 -1.56 4.69
N VAL A 186 -3.70 -0.52 4.57
CA VAL A 186 -3.22 0.85 4.31
C VAL A 186 -2.36 1.39 5.44
N GLY A 187 -2.64 1.04 6.70
CA GLY A 187 -1.82 1.46 7.84
C GLY A 187 -0.43 0.82 7.89
N MET A 188 -0.22 -0.30 7.17
CA MET A 188 1.09 -0.92 6.99
C MET A 188 1.89 -0.24 5.85
N ILE A 189 1.20 0.31 4.84
CA ILE A 189 1.79 1.01 3.69
C ILE A 189 2.30 2.39 4.11
#